data_AF-A0A8T3NXJ8-F1
#
_entry.id   AF-A0A8T3NXJ8-F1
#
_cell.length_a   1.000
_cell.length_b   1.000
_cell.length_c   1.000
_cell.angle_alpha   90.00
_cell.angle_beta   90.00
_cell.angle_gamma   90.00
#
_symmetry.space_group_name_H-M   'P 1'
#
loop_
_entity.id
_entity.type
_entity.pdbx_description
1 polymer ?
#
loop_
_entity_poly.entity_id
_entity_poly.type
_entity_poly.pdbx_seq_one_letter_code
_entity_poly.pdbx_strand_id
1 'polypeptide(L)'
;MVQRLFTQGIGQQLADTVAFGQLLAQHRADSAALQAQVSEERSASQDRIAELRRQSLGGVDTYVDPVSQTLVQLPVGWNEYWVSQNGAYLTSDQPGFDPNAFDDGGWQRLQLRTF
;
A
#
# COMPACT_ATOMS: atom_id res chain seq x y z
N MET A 1 -28.94 46.82 49.06
CA MET A 1 -28.81 46.64 47.59
C MET A 1 -27.82 45.54 47.16
N VAL A 2 -27.04 44.92 48.05
CA VAL A 2 -26.00 43.92 47.69
C VAL A 2 -26.59 42.53 47.35
N GLN A 3 -27.75 42.16 47.93
CA GLN A 3 -28.37 40.84 47.76
C GLN A 3 -28.91 40.56 46.35
N ARG A 4 -29.31 41.59 45.58
CA ARG A 4 -29.78 41.44 44.19
C ARG A 4 -28.64 41.29 43.17
N LEU A 5 -27.48 41.88 43.47
CA LEU A 5 -26.29 41.77 42.61
C LEU A 5 -25.71 40.35 42.65
N PHE A 6 -25.74 39.70 43.82
CA PHE A 6 -25.25 38.34 43.99
C PHE A 6 -26.10 37.30 43.25
N THR A 7 -27.42 37.46 43.27
CA THR A 7 -28.36 36.55 42.59
C THR A 7 -28.37 36.72 41.07
N GLN A 8 -28.18 37.95 40.56
CA GLN A 8 -28.02 38.19 39.12
C GLN A 8 -26.70 37.62 38.56
N GLY A 9 -25.59 37.71 39.30
CA GLY A 9 -24.31 37.17 38.87
C GLY A 9 -24.31 35.65 38.66
N ILE A 10 -24.98 34.90 39.54
CA ILE A 10 -25.05 33.42 39.47
C ILE A 10 -25.91 32.95 38.28
N GLY A 11 -27.02 33.64 37.98
CA GLY A 11 -27.89 33.29 36.85
C GLY A 11 -27.19 33.46 35.49
N GLN A 12 -26.39 34.51 35.34
CA GLN A 12 -25.60 34.76 34.14
C GLN A 12 -24.49 33.72 33.95
N GLN A 13 -23.77 33.39 35.02
CA GLN A 13 -22.69 32.38 34.99
C GLN A 13 -23.20 30.98 34.62
N LEU A 14 -24.40 30.60 35.06
CA LEU A 14 -25.00 29.31 34.71
C LEU A 14 -25.36 29.23 33.22
N ALA A 15 -25.94 30.29 32.64
CA ALA A 15 -26.27 30.33 31.21
C ALA A 15 -25.01 30.26 30.33
N ASP A 16 -23.96 31.00 30.70
CA ASP A 16 -22.66 30.97 30.01
C ASP A 16 -22.00 29.57 30.09
N THR A 17 -22.15 28.87 31.23
CA THR A 17 -21.61 27.52 31.41
C THR A 17 -22.34 26.48 30.53
N VAL A 18 -23.67 26.60 30.39
CA VAL A 18 -24.45 25.72 29.50
C VAL A 18 -24.10 25.96 28.03
N ALA A 19 -24.01 27.23 27.62
CA ALA A 19 -23.61 27.59 26.25
C ALA A 19 -22.18 27.11 25.93
N PHE A 20 -21.25 27.26 26.88
CA PHE A 20 -19.89 26.75 26.75
C PHE A 20 -19.84 25.22 26.66
N GLY A 21 -20.63 24.51 27.47
CA GLY A 21 -20.73 23.05 27.41
C GLY A 21 -21.29 22.54 26.08
N GLN A 22 -22.30 23.22 25.53
CA GLN A 22 -22.86 22.93 24.21
C GLN A 22 -21.82 23.16 23.10
N LEU A 23 -21.11 24.28 23.13
CA LEU A 23 -20.03 24.59 22.19
C LEU A 23 -18.95 23.50 22.22
N LEU A 24 -18.53 23.08 23.42
CA LEU A 24 -17.52 22.04 23.60
C LEU A 24 -17.99 20.67 23.08
N ALA A 25 -19.27 20.33 23.30
CA ALA A 25 -19.86 19.11 22.77
C ALA A 25 -19.91 19.11 21.24
N GLN A 26 -20.30 20.24 20.63
CA GLN A 26 -20.30 20.43 19.19
C GLN A 26 -18.89 20.25 18.60
N HIS A 27 -17.91 20.93 19.19
CA HIS A 27 -16.52 20.88 18.74
C HIS A 27 -15.90 19.48 18.84
N ARG A 28 -16.28 18.70 19.86
CA ARG A 28 -15.88 17.29 20.01
C ARG A 28 -16.49 16.41 18.94
N ALA A 29 -17.78 16.60 18.61
CA ALA A 29 -18.43 15.85 17.54
C ALA A 29 -17.77 16.11 16.18
N ASP A 30 -17.48 17.38 15.88
CA ASP A 30 -16.80 17.78 14.64
C ASP A 30 -15.38 17.19 14.57
N SER A 31 -14.65 17.23 15.70
CA SER A 31 -13.30 16.65 15.77
C SER A 31 -13.32 15.14 15.58
N ALA A 32 -14.31 14.44 16.14
CA ALA A 32 -14.46 12.99 15.98
C ALA A 32 -14.81 12.62 14.54
N ALA A 33 -15.70 13.38 13.89
CA ALA A 33 -16.06 13.19 12.49
C ALA A 33 -14.85 13.40 11.56
N LEU A 34 -14.07 14.46 11.79
CA LEU A 34 -12.82 14.72 11.06
C LEU A 34 -11.80 13.59 11.22
N GLN A 35 -11.62 13.08 12.45
CA GLN A 35 -10.72 11.95 12.70
C GLN A 35 -11.17 10.68 11.98
N ALA A 36 -12.47 10.39 12.01
CA ALA A 36 -13.04 9.25 11.28
C ALA A 36 -12.80 9.39 9.77
N GLN A 37 -13.08 10.57 9.20
CA GLN A 37 -12.84 10.86 7.79
C GLN A 37 -11.37 10.68 7.39
N VAL A 38 -10.44 11.24 8.17
CA VAL A 38 -8.99 11.09 7.91
C VAL A 38 -8.55 9.63 8.00
N SER A 39 -9.08 8.86 8.95
CA SER A 39 -8.78 7.43 9.07
C SER A 39 -9.26 6.63 7.87
N GLU A 40 -10.47 6.93 7.39
CA GLU A 40 -11.07 6.30 6.23
C GLU A 40 -10.32 6.65 4.94
N GLU A 41 -9.97 7.93 4.73
CA GLU A 41 -9.16 8.37 3.60
C GLU A 41 -7.78 7.72 3.58
N ARG A 42 -7.13 7.60 4.75
CA ARG A 42 -5.85 6.89 4.88
C ARG A 42 -5.99 5.43 4.51
N SER A 43 -7.03 4.76 4.98
CA SER A 43 -7.28 3.34 4.68
C SER A 43 -7.51 3.14 3.19
N ALA A 44 -8.38 3.94 2.58
CA ALA A 44 -8.64 3.89 1.13
C ALA A 44 -7.38 4.19 0.28
N SER A 45 -6.52 5.10 0.74
CA SER A 45 -5.24 5.39 0.08
C SER A 45 -4.28 4.20 0.19
N GLN A 46 -4.16 3.58 1.37
CA GLN A 46 -3.34 2.39 1.55
C GLN A 46 -3.83 1.20 0.74
N ASP A 47 -5.15 0.99 0.66
CA ASP A 47 -5.74 -0.06 -0.18
C ASP A 47 -5.44 0.18 -1.67
N ARG A 48 -5.52 1.44 -2.13
CA ARG A 48 -5.16 1.80 -3.51
C ARG A 48 -3.67 1.59 -3.79
N ILE A 49 -2.78 1.93 -2.85
CA ILE A 49 -1.34 1.68 -2.96
C ILE A 49 -1.05 0.18 -2.95
N ALA A 50 -1.71 -0.58 -2.08
CA ALA A 50 -1.59 -2.04 -2.03
C ALA A 50 -2.09 -2.68 -3.33
N GLU A 51 -3.17 -2.16 -3.90
CA GLU A 51 -3.72 -2.60 -5.18
C GLU A 51 -2.79 -2.26 -6.35
N LEU A 52 -2.27 -1.03 -6.42
CA LEU A 52 -1.25 -0.65 -7.41
C LEU A 52 0.03 -1.48 -7.26
N ARG A 53 0.45 -1.77 -6.02
CA ARG A 53 1.58 -2.66 -5.74
C ARG A 53 1.26 -4.09 -6.16
N ARG A 54 0.05 -4.60 -5.94
CA ARG A 54 -0.40 -5.92 -6.43
C ARG A 54 -0.52 -5.95 -7.94
N GLN A 55 -0.89 -4.86 -8.62
CA GLN A 55 -0.88 -4.79 -10.08
C GLN A 55 0.56 -4.71 -10.62
N SER A 56 1.43 -3.98 -9.93
CA SER A 56 2.86 -3.87 -10.26
C SER A 56 3.64 -5.16 -9.94
N LEU A 57 3.25 -5.92 -8.92
CA LEU A 57 3.88 -7.19 -8.52
C LEU A 57 3.18 -8.41 -9.12
N GLY A 58 1.89 -8.32 -9.44
CA GLY A 58 1.11 -9.36 -10.13
C GLY A 58 1.45 -9.48 -11.60
N GLY A 59 2.40 -8.67 -12.06
CA GLY A 59 3.05 -8.77 -13.35
C GLY A 59 4.47 -9.35 -13.28
N VAL A 60 4.97 -9.80 -12.12
CA VAL A 60 6.32 -10.40 -12.01
C VAL A 60 6.31 -11.68 -11.19
N ASP A 61 6.99 -12.70 -11.69
CA ASP A 61 7.24 -13.96 -11.00
C ASP A 61 8.67 -13.98 -10.46
N THR A 62 8.86 -14.65 -9.32
CA THR A 62 10.19 -14.82 -8.73
C THR A 62 10.82 -16.11 -9.21
N TYR A 63 12.00 -16.01 -9.83
CA TYR A 63 12.78 -17.13 -10.31
C TYR A 63 14.07 -17.29 -9.50
N VAL A 64 14.55 -18.53 -9.45
CA VAL A 64 15.89 -18.83 -8.95
C VAL A 64 16.86 -18.80 -10.12
N ASP A 65 17.85 -17.91 -10.05
CA ASP A 65 18.94 -17.85 -11.00
C ASP A 65 20.01 -18.90 -10.64
N PRO A 66 20.21 -19.95 -11.47
CA PRO A 66 21.19 -21.00 -11.17
C PRO A 66 22.64 -20.52 -11.27
N VAL A 67 22.91 -19.45 -12.03
CA VAL A 67 24.26 -18.93 -12.28
C VAL A 67 24.73 -18.09 -11.10
N SER A 68 23.90 -17.15 -10.65
CA SER A 68 24.24 -16.27 -9.51
C SER A 68 23.79 -16.81 -8.15
N GLN A 69 22.96 -17.86 -8.12
CA GLN A 69 22.32 -18.40 -6.92
C GLN A 69 21.45 -17.35 -6.18
N THR A 70 20.91 -16.36 -6.91
CA THR A 70 20.05 -15.30 -6.35
C THR A 70 18.60 -15.40 -6.82
N LEU A 71 17.71 -14.68 -6.14
CA LEU A 71 16.33 -14.51 -6.56
C LEU A 71 16.23 -13.33 -7.54
N VAL A 72 15.59 -13.56 -8.67
CA VAL A 72 15.30 -12.53 -9.68
C VAL A 72 13.79 -12.43 -9.89
N GLN A 73 13.27 -11.21 -10.00
CA GLN A 73 11.87 -10.96 -10.33
C GLN A 73 11.79 -10.61 -11.81
N LEU A 74 11.07 -11.42 -12.58
CA LEU A 74 10.92 -11.24 -14.04
C LEU A 74 9.46 -11.05 -14.41
N PRO A 75 9.15 -10.24 -15.44
CA PRO A 75 7.77 -10.03 -15.87
C PRO A 75 7.08 -11.32 -16.27
N VAL A 76 5.87 -11.55 -15.79
CA VAL A 76 4.99 -12.65 -16.23
C VAL A 76 4.46 -12.37 -17.64
N GLY A 77 4.16 -13.43 -18.39
CA GLY A 77 3.57 -13.33 -19.73
C GLY A 77 4.37 -14.05 -20.83
N TRP A 78 5.60 -14.48 -20.53
CA TRP A 78 6.40 -15.34 -21.40
C TRP A 78 6.32 -16.80 -20.94
N ASN A 79 6.42 -17.72 -21.90
CA ASN A 79 6.35 -19.16 -21.63
C ASN A 79 7.67 -19.69 -21.07
N GLU A 80 8.79 -19.11 -21.50
CA GLU A 80 10.13 -19.56 -21.14
C GLU A 80 11.06 -18.39 -20.78
N TYR A 81 11.86 -18.60 -19.73
CA TYR A 81 12.84 -17.65 -19.21
C TYR A 81 14.19 -18.36 -19.09
N TRP A 82 15.23 -17.69 -19.56
CA TRP A 82 16.58 -18.23 -19.66
C TRP A 82 17.60 -17.23 -19.13
N VAL A 83 18.70 -17.74 -18.59
CA VAL A 83 19.87 -16.96 -18.19
C VAL A 83 21.13 -17.56 -18.79
N SER A 84 22.01 -16.73 -19.35
CA SER A 84 23.31 -17.15 -19.88
C SER A 84 24.40 -17.08 -18.80
N GLN A 85 25.54 -17.72 -19.03
CA GLN A 85 26.65 -17.71 -18.06
C GLN A 85 27.22 -16.32 -17.75
N ASN A 86 27.06 -15.37 -18.67
CA ASN A 86 27.47 -13.98 -18.48
C ASN A 86 26.40 -13.11 -17.78
N GLY A 87 25.27 -13.69 -17.38
CA GLY A 87 24.20 -13.01 -16.63
C GLY A 87 23.20 -12.23 -17.50
N ALA A 88 23.14 -12.50 -18.81
CA ALA A 88 22.08 -11.98 -19.66
C ALA A 88 20.80 -12.81 -19.51
N TYR A 89 19.64 -12.16 -19.63
CA TYR A 89 18.34 -12.82 -19.56
C TYR A 89 17.66 -12.81 -20.92
N LEU A 90 17.00 -13.90 -21.25
CA LEU A 90 16.22 -14.07 -22.46
C LEU A 90 14.82 -14.59 -22.11
N THR A 91 13.81 -14.07 -22.80
CA THR A 91 12.41 -14.50 -22.66
C THR A 91 11.86 -14.92 -24.01
N SER A 92 11.01 -15.93 -24.02
CA SER A 92 10.37 -16.43 -25.24
C SER A 92 8.92 -16.83 -24.98
N ASP A 93 8.04 -16.50 -25.92
CA ASP A 93 6.64 -16.92 -25.95
C ASP A 93 6.45 -18.23 -26.73
N GLN A 94 7.46 -18.69 -27.47
CA GLN A 94 7.40 -19.93 -28.24
C GLN A 94 7.55 -21.14 -27.31
N PRO A 95 6.57 -22.06 -27.26
CA PRO A 95 6.70 -23.29 -26.49
C PRO A 95 7.82 -24.18 -27.03
N GLY A 96 8.74 -24.61 -26.17
CA GLY A 96 9.87 -25.47 -26.55
C GLY A 96 11.03 -24.73 -27.22
N PHE A 97 11.10 -23.41 -27.06
CA PHE A 97 12.20 -22.60 -27.58
C PHE A 97 13.51 -22.91 -26.84
N ASP A 98 14.51 -23.42 -27.56
CA ASP A 98 15.86 -23.62 -27.01
C ASP A 98 16.84 -22.61 -27.61
N PRO A 99 17.30 -21.60 -26.84
CA PRO A 99 18.30 -20.66 -27.33
C PRO A 99 19.66 -21.31 -27.63
N ASN A 100 19.98 -22.45 -27.00
CA ASN A 100 21.24 -23.16 -27.25
C ASN A 100 21.29 -23.81 -28.65
N ALA A 101 20.16 -23.89 -29.36
CA ALA A 101 20.13 -24.37 -30.75
C ALA A 101 20.60 -23.30 -31.76
N PHE A 102 20.63 -22.02 -31.36
CA PHE A 102 20.96 -20.89 -32.23
C PHE A 102 22.18 -20.11 -31.77
N ASP A 103 22.53 -20.20 -30.49
CA ASP A 103 23.61 -19.46 -29.85
C ASP A 103 24.32 -20.31 -28.80
N ASP A 104 25.66 -20.31 -28.80
CA ASP A 104 26.49 -21.07 -27.86
C ASP A 104 26.63 -20.37 -26.49
N GLY A 105 25.69 -19.49 -26.13
CA GLY A 105 25.72 -18.66 -24.91
C GLY A 105 25.59 -19.42 -23.58
N GLY A 106 25.44 -20.75 -23.61
CA GLY A 106 25.36 -21.60 -22.42
C GLY A 106 24.14 -21.27 -21.57
N TRP A 107 22.97 -21.16 -22.22
CA TRP A 107 21.73 -20.72 -21.62
C TRP A 107 21.11 -21.80 -20.73
N GLN A 108 20.74 -21.41 -19.51
CA GLN A 108 20.07 -22.25 -18.53
C GLN A 108 18.66 -21.73 -18.27
N ARG A 109 17.69 -22.66 -18.21
CA ARG A 109 16.31 -22.30 -17.96
C ARG A 109 16.12 -21.90 -16.50
N LEU A 110 15.43 -20.79 -16.29
CA LEU A 110 15.06 -20.32 -14.96
C LEU A 110 13.88 -21.14 -14.42
N GLN A 111 13.95 -21.50 -13.14
CA GLN A 111 12.88 -22.20 -12.45
C GLN A 111 12.06 -21.22 -11.61
N LEU A 112 10.75 -21.27 -11.78
CA LEU A 112 9.82 -20.52 -10.96
C LEU A 112 9.97 -20.98 -9.51
N ARG A 113 10.18 -20.04 -8.60
CA ARG A 113 10.24 -20.36 -7.18
C ARG A 113 8.83 -20.69 -6.69
N THR A 114 8.58 -21.96 -6.46
CA THR A 114 7.36 -22.41 -5.76
C THR A 114 7.62 -22.35 -4.24
N PHE A 115 6.66 -21.84 -3.47
CA PHE A 115 6.75 -21.71 -2.01
C PHE A 115 6.42 -23.01 -1.29
#